data_AF-A0A8T5CTZ8-F1
#
_entry.id   AF-A0A8T5CTZ8-F1
#
_cell.length_a   1.000
_cell.length_b   1.000
_cell.length_c   1.000
_cell.angle_alpha   90.00
_cell.angle_beta   90.00
_cell.angle_gamma   90.00
#
_symmetry.space_group_name_H-M   'P 1'
#
loop_
_entity.id
_entity.type
_entity.pdbx_description
1 polymer ?
#
loop_
_entity_poly.entity_id
_entity_poly.type
_entity_poly.pdbx_seq_one_letter_code
_entity_poly.pdbx_strand_id
1 'polypeptide(L)'
;MMNDSPLDGLDARAIALAYLGFGTAGILGGELLLSATLGAPPAPEAELVKGLAFVAVSTAFVWALVSRKNRRIERQQASVRSSLDQLRTVVAASPVPIIAVTPEGRVTRWNDAATETFGWGREEVLGGPLPYDAGADSEDSEEIIRRTIAENGLSDVQVERQPADGDLREFRLSTAVVRDADGEVAEIVGVFVDVTEQQRRERRLREFEQAVEQAGHAIYLTTPDGEITYVNPAFEETTGYDAAEVIGEPASILSSGEMPETYYERLWRALQSGETWQERIIDRRKSGELYTAIQTIAPIESNGDIDGYVAIQSDVTESEVTRQRLGVLNRMFRHNLRNRMNVIEGYAELIRQNEATDTDEELAEAAEAIVEAADDLASLSEKAQTVSDALESEGTPRRVSALVEDAVSRAESTYPEAAVRTDIETGLYARVDSRVGAALDELIANALKHGGETVRIDVRRTEADDSKLVVRVDDDGPGIPDEEWRVIKRGEETPLEHGTGMGLWLVHWVVKKAGGSMELEPSSLGGTAVTLKLPIGSERPRTWFSTDE
;
A
#
# COMPACT_ATOMS: atom_id res chain seq x y z
N MET A 1 47.67 -4.85 49.07
CA MET A 1 48.78 -5.42 49.86
C MET A 1 48.96 -6.88 49.46
N MET A 2 49.74 -7.12 48.41
CA MET A 2 50.26 -8.46 48.12
C MET A 2 51.49 -8.64 49.00
N ASN A 3 51.48 -9.71 49.77
CA ASN A 3 52.54 -10.10 50.68
C ASN A 3 53.70 -10.60 49.81
N ASP A 4 54.64 -9.71 49.46
CA ASP A 4 55.91 -10.10 48.85
C ASP A 4 56.63 -11.00 49.84
N SER A 5 56.50 -12.30 49.64
CA SER A 5 57.24 -13.29 50.40
C SER A 5 58.73 -13.05 50.11
N PRO A 6 59.61 -12.96 51.11
CA PRO A 6 61.05 -12.74 50.91
C PRO A 6 61.75 -13.89 50.14
N LEU A 7 60.98 -14.88 49.68
CA LEU A 7 61.42 -16.02 48.89
C LEU A 7 61.20 -15.87 47.36
N ASP A 8 60.40 -14.89 46.89
CA ASP A 8 60.08 -14.74 45.46
C ASP A 8 61.25 -14.23 44.59
N GLY A 9 62.35 -13.83 45.22
CA GLY A 9 63.58 -13.36 44.54
C GLY A 9 64.77 -14.30 44.60
N LEU A 10 64.65 -15.50 45.19
CA LEU A 10 65.81 -16.40 45.31
C LEU A 10 66.08 -17.13 44.00
N ASP A 11 67.09 -16.64 43.26
CA ASP A 11 67.67 -17.31 42.10
C ASP A 11 67.98 -18.78 42.46
N ALA A 12 67.63 -19.72 41.58
CA ALA A 12 67.97 -21.13 41.74
C ALA A 12 69.48 -21.31 42.04
N ARG A 13 70.32 -20.42 41.51
CA ARG A 13 71.75 -20.33 41.83
C ARG A 13 72.03 -19.96 43.28
N ALA A 14 71.30 -19.00 43.86
CA ALA A 14 71.46 -18.58 45.25
C ALA A 14 71.09 -19.70 46.23
N ILE A 15 70.00 -20.43 45.96
CA ILE A 15 69.55 -21.59 46.76
C ILE A 15 70.59 -22.72 46.67
N ALA A 16 71.08 -23.01 45.46
CA ALA A 16 72.10 -24.03 45.25
C ALA A 16 73.43 -23.67 45.92
N LEU A 17 73.88 -22.41 45.82
CA LEU A 17 75.11 -21.94 46.47
C LEU A 17 75.00 -21.95 47.99
N ALA A 18 73.85 -21.56 48.55
CA ALA A 18 73.59 -21.66 49.98
C ALA A 18 73.64 -23.13 50.44
N TYR A 19 72.99 -24.04 49.70
CA TYR A 19 72.98 -25.47 50.01
C TYR A 19 74.38 -26.10 49.91
N LEU A 20 75.17 -25.73 48.90
CA LEU A 20 76.57 -26.13 48.76
C LEU A 20 77.41 -25.63 49.94
N GLY A 21 77.26 -24.35 50.31
CA GLY A 21 77.99 -23.73 51.41
C GLY A 21 77.67 -24.37 52.76
N PHE A 22 76.38 -24.53 53.09
CA PHE A 22 75.96 -25.19 54.34
C PHE A 22 76.32 -26.69 54.36
N GLY A 23 76.17 -27.39 53.24
CA GLY A 23 76.49 -28.82 53.14
C GLY A 23 77.98 -29.10 53.30
N THR A 24 78.84 -28.30 52.65
CA THR A 24 80.30 -28.42 52.77
C THR A 24 80.80 -28.01 54.16
N ALA A 25 80.28 -26.91 54.72
CA ALA A 25 80.59 -26.48 56.08
C ALA A 25 80.14 -27.49 57.13
N GLY A 26 78.98 -28.14 56.93
CA GLY A 26 78.47 -29.18 57.82
C GLY A 26 79.33 -30.45 57.84
N ILE A 27 79.81 -30.89 56.66
CA ILE A 27 80.70 -32.06 56.56
C ILE A 27 82.06 -31.76 57.19
N LEU A 28 82.70 -30.67 56.77
CA LEU A 28 84.04 -30.31 57.24
C LEU A 28 84.02 -29.93 58.73
N GLY A 29 83.04 -29.12 59.14
CA GLY A 29 82.88 -28.68 60.52
C GLY A 29 82.46 -29.81 61.46
N GLY A 30 81.62 -30.74 61.00
CA GLY A 30 81.23 -31.94 61.75
C GLY A 30 82.42 -32.84 62.05
N GLU A 31 83.30 -33.06 61.06
CA GLU A 31 84.53 -33.83 61.24
C GLU A 31 85.52 -33.16 62.21
N LEU A 32 85.70 -31.84 62.07
CA LEU A 32 86.56 -31.04 62.94
C LEU A 32 86.06 -31.04 64.40
N LEU A 33 84.74 -31.00 64.59
CA LEU A 33 84.12 -31.07 65.91
C LEU A 33 84.23 -32.48 66.52
N LEU A 34 83.97 -33.54 65.75
CA LEU A 34 84.07 -34.94 66.19
C LEU A 34 85.51 -35.29 66.64
N SER A 35 86.51 -34.88 65.86
CA SER A 35 87.92 -35.06 66.20
C SER A 35 88.33 -34.28 67.45
N ALA A 36 87.89 -33.03 67.58
CA ALA A 36 88.21 -32.19 68.74
C ALA A 36 87.52 -32.63 70.05
N THR A 37 86.30 -33.18 69.97
CA THR A 37 85.48 -33.49 71.15
C THR A 37 85.58 -34.94 71.62
N LEU A 38 85.74 -35.89 70.72
CA LEU A 38 85.76 -37.33 71.04
C LEU A 38 87.16 -37.96 70.93
N GLY A 39 88.16 -37.20 70.47
CA GLY A 39 89.52 -37.72 70.24
C GLY A 39 89.59 -38.80 69.15
N ALA A 40 88.55 -38.90 68.32
CA ALA A 40 88.51 -39.83 67.19
C ALA A 40 89.51 -39.37 66.11
N PRO A 41 90.24 -40.30 65.46
CA PRO A 41 91.07 -39.96 64.31
C PRO A 41 90.20 -39.35 63.20
N PRO A 42 90.75 -38.44 62.37
CA PRO A 42 90.01 -37.86 61.24
C PRO A 42 89.46 -38.98 60.35
N ALA A 43 88.30 -38.76 59.75
CA ALA A 43 87.72 -39.81 58.92
C ALA A 43 88.67 -40.09 57.74
N PRO A 44 88.67 -41.32 57.21
CA PRO A 44 89.50 -41.65 56.05
C PRO A 44 89.17 -40.70 54.90
N GLU A 45 90.16 -40.25 54.13
CA GLU A 45 89.97 -39.31 53.00
C GLU A 45 88.82 -39.73 52.07
N ALA A 46 88.61 -41.04 51.90
CA ALA A 46 87.52 -41.60 51.11
C ALA A 46 86.11 -41.26 51.62
N GLU A 47 85.89 -41.12 52.94
CA GLU A 47 84.57 -40.75 53.50
C GLU A 47 84.28 -39.26 53.32
N LEU A 48 85.29 -38.41 53.51
CA LEU A 48 85.22 -36.96 53.29
C LEU A 48 84.93 -36.65 51.81
N VAL A 49 85.62 -37.33 50.89
CA VAL A 49 85.38 -37.24 49.45
C VAL A 49 83.97 -37.71 49.09
N LYS A 50 83.47 -38.80 49.70
CA LYS A 50 82.09 -39.27 49.50
C LYS A 50 81.06 -38.25 49.97
N GLY A 51 81.26 -37.64 51.13
CA GLY A 51 80.37 -36.60 51.66
C GLY A 51 80.33 -35.37 50.76
N LEU A 52 81.49 -34.85 50.37
CA LEU A 52 81.57 -33.69 49.48
C LEU A 52 80.99 -33.98 48.09
N ALA A 53 81.22 -35.18 47.55
CA ALA A 53 80.59 -35.64 46.30
C ALA A 53 79.07 -35.72 46.42
N PHE A 54 78.54 -36.22 47.55
CA PHE A 54 77.10 -36.25 47.82
C PHE A 54 76.51 -34.84 47.83
N VAL A 55 77.13 -33.88 48.51
CA VAL A 55 76.68 -32.48 48.56
C VAL A 55 76.73 -31.84 47.17
N ALA A 56 77.76 -32.09 46.37
CA ALA A 56 77.84 -31.58 45.00
C ALA A 56 76.70 -32.12 44.11
N VAL A 57 76.42 -33.43 44.20
CA VAL A 57 75.34 -34.07 43.43
C VAL A 57 73.96 -33.59 43.90
N SER A 58 73.72 -33.49 45.20
CA SER A 58 72.44 -33.00 45.74
C SER A 58 72.24 -31.52 45.47
N THR A 59 73.29 -30.70 45.49
CA THR A 59 73.25 -29.29 45.04
C THR A 59 72.84 -29.20 43.57
N ALA A 60 73.49 -29.97 42.68
CA ALA A 60 73.16 -29.99 41.26
C ALA A 60 71.71 -30.45 41.02
N PHE A 61 71.24 -31.42 41.80
CA PHE A 61 69.86 -31.91 41.76
C PHE A 61 68.84 -30.86 42.22
N VAL A 62 69.09 -30.18 43.35
CA VAL A 62 68.23 -29.08 43.85
C VAL A 62 68.18 -27.94 42.84
N TRP A 63 69.34 -27.53 42.30
CA TRP A 63 69.41 -26.52 41.25
C TRP A 63 68.59 -26.90 40.02
N ALA A 64 68.72 -28.15 39.55
CA ALA A 64 67.97 -28.65 38.41
C ALA A 64 66.45 -28.67 38.67
N LEU A 65 66.01 -29.05 39.87
CA LEU A 65 64.60 -29.13 40.24
C LEU A 65 63.96 -27.74 40.36
N VAL A 66 64.62 -26.80 41.04
CA VAL A 66 64.15 -25.41 41.16
C VAL A 66 64.16 -24.73 39.79
N SER A 67 65.22 -24.90 39.00
CA SER A 67 65.28 -24.35 37.64
C SER A 67 64.18 -24.90 36.72
N ARG A 68 63.84 -26.20 36.84
CA ARG A 68 62.71 -26.79 36.11
C ARG A 68 61.36 -26.21 36.55
N LYS A 69 61.15 -26.01 37.86
CA LYS A 69 59.91 -25.41 38.40
C LYS A 69 59.75 -23.96 37.93
N ASN A 70 60.80 -23.14 38.03
CA ASN A 70 60.76 -21.74 37.61
C ASN A 70 60.46 -21.61 36.11
N ARG A 71 61.16 -22.39 35.27
CA ARG A 71 60.87 -22.44 33.82
C ARG A 71 59.44 -22.89 33.51
N ARG A 72 58.84 -23.77 34.32
CA ARG A 72 57.44 -24.19 34.15
C ARG A 72 56.48 -23.04 34.46
N ILE A 73 56.70 -22.32 35.56
CA ILE A 73 55.89 -21.16 35.96
C ILE A 73 55.99 -20.05 34.91
N GLU A 74 57.21 -19.72 34.46
CA GLU A 74 57.43 -18.73 33.40
C GLU A 74 56.69 -19.10 32.11
N ARG A 75 56.76 -20.37 31.69
CA ARG A 75 56.00 -20.86 30.53
C ARG A 75 54.49 -20.77 30.72
N GLN A 76 53.97 -21.11 31.90
CA GLN A 76 52.55 -21.00 32.20
C GLN A 76 52.09 -19.54 32.18
N GLN A 77 52.85 -18.63 32.79
CA GLN A 77 52.56 -17.20 32.77
C GLN A 77 52.65 -16.61 31.36
N ALA A 78 53.67 -16.98 30.59
CA ALA A 78 53.82 -16.56 29.20
C ALA A 78 52.67 -17.09 28.33
N SER A 79 52.26 -18.34 28.53
CA SER A 79 51.12 -18.93 27.82
C SER A 79 49.81 -18.21 28.14
N VAL A 80 49.52 -17.95 29.42
CA VAL A 80 48.31 -17.23 29.83
C VAL A 80 48.32 -15.80 29.29
N ARG A 81 49.45 -15.09 29.37
CA ARG A 81 49.60 -13.76 28.78
C ARG A 81 49.35 -13.79 27.28
N SER A 82 49.96 -14.74 26.56
CA SER A 82 49.76 -14.89 25.12
C SER A 82 48.30 -15.18 24.76
N SER A 83 47.60 -16.03 25.51
CA SER A 83 46.19 -16.31 25.27
C SER A 83 45.30 -15.11 25.58
N LEU A 84 45.59 -14.36 26.64
CA LEU A 84 44.86 -13.12 26.96
C LEU A 84 45.08 -12.03 25.92
N ASP A 85 46.31 -11.91 25.42
CA ASP A 85 46.64 -10.96 24.36
C ASP A 85 45.92 -11.32 23.06
N GLN A 86 45.93 -12.60 22.67
CA GLN A 86 45.16 -13.10 21.53
C GLN A 86 43.66 -12.78 21.63
N LEU A 87 43.02 -13.06 22.77
CA LEU A 87 41.60 -12.76 22.98
C LEU A 87 41.32 -11.26 22.92
N ARG A 88 42.19 -10.42 23.50
CA ARG A 88 42.07 -8.96 23.42
C ARG A 88 42.19 -8.46 21.98
N THR A 89 43.14 -8.99 21.22
CA THR A 89 43.30 -8.64 19.80
C THR A 89 42.08 -9.04 18.99
N VAL A 90 41.51 -10.23 19.20
CA VAL A 90 40.30 -10.68 18.48
C VAL A 90 39.10 -9.77 18.78
N VAL A 91 38.89 -9.42 20.06
CA VAL A 91 37.78 -8.53 20.44
C VAL A 91 37.98 -7.11 19.89
N ALA A 92 39.21 -6.59 19.93
CA ALA A 92 39.53 -5.26 19.41
C ALA A 92 39.42 -5.17 17.88
N ALA A 93 39.90 -6.18 17.16
CA ALA A 93 39.84 -6.23 15.70
C ALA A 93 38.48 -6.69 15.14
N SER A 94 37.52 -7.05 15.99
CA SER A 94 36.17 -7.42 15.56
C SER A 94 35.49 -6.20 14.93
N PRO A 95 34.97 -6.29 13.69
CA PRO A 95 34.23 -5.21 13.04
C PRO A 95 32.82 -5.04 13.61
N VAL A 96 32.43 -5.89 14.56
CA VAL A 96 31.12 -5.88 15.21
C VAL A 96 31.29 -5.34 16.63
N PRO A 97 30.40 -4.43 17.09
CA PRO A 97 30.37 -3.97 18.47
C PRO A 97 30.27 -5.12 19.47
N ILE A 98 31.22 -5.16 20.40
CA ILE A 98 31.25 -6.08 21.53
C ILE A 98 31.31 -5.26 22.80
N ILE A 99 30.27 -5.41 23.63
CA ILE A 99 30.11 -4.71 24.89
C ILE A 99 30.00 -5.77 25.99
N ALA A 100 30.63 -5.54 27.13
CA ALA A 100 30.39 -6.35 28.32
C ALA A 100 29.95 -5.48 29.48
N VAL A 101 29.00 -5.98 30.27
CA VAL A 101 28.47 -5.31 31.46
C VAL A 101 28.49 -6.22 32.68
N THR A 102 28.54 -5.65 33.88
CA THR A 102 28.28 -6.38 35.13
C THR A 102 26.79 -6.74 35.26
N PRO A 103 26.38 -7.63 36.20
CA PRO A 103 24.97 -7.88 36.48
C PRO A 103 24.15 -6.62 36.82
N GLU A 104 24.80 -5.59 37.36
CA GLU A 104 24.22 -4.27 37.65
C GLU A 104 24.22 -3.31 36.45
N GLY A 105 24.57 -3.78 35.25
CA GLY A 105 24.55 -3.01 34.01
C GLY A 105 25.72 -2.04 33.82
N ARG A 106 26.83 -2.22 34.54
CA ARG A 106 28.02 -1.35 34.40
C ARG A 106 28.95 -1.85 33.32
N VAL A 107 29.38 -0.99 32.40
CA VAL A 107 30.24 -1.38 31.26
C VAL A 107 31.63 -1.79 31.74
N THR A 108 32.01 -3.04 31.47
CA THR A 108 33.35 -3.58 31.73
C THR A 108 34.19 -3.72 30.46
N ARG A 109 33.56 -3.86 29.29
CA ARG A 109 34.24 -3.86 27.99
C ARG A 109 33.50 -3.04 26.95
N TRP A 110 34.30 -2.42 26.09
CA TRP A 110 33.89 -1.63 24.95
C TRP A 110 35.00 -1.72 23.90
N ASN A 111 34.74 -2.38 22.77
CA ASN A 111 35.72 -2.50 21.69
C ASN A 111 35.66 -1.30 20.73
N ASP A 112 36.59 -1.27 19.77
CA ASP A 112 36.72 -0.15 18.85
C ASP A 112 35.48 -0.02 17.94
N ALA A 113 34.94 -1.14 17.44
CA ALA A 113 33.69 -1.14 16.68
C ALA A 113 32.49 -0.59 17.45
N ALA A 114 32.41 -0.80 18.77
CA ALA A 114 31.37 -0.18 19.60
C ALA A 114 31.54 1.34 19.67
N THR A 115 32.77 1.85 19.72
CA THR A 115 33.05 3.30 19.65
C THR A 115 32.64 3.87 18.30
N GLU A 116 32.99 3.20 17.20
CA GLU A 116 32.65 3.63 15.84
C GLU A 116 31.13 3.60 15.58
N THR A 117 30.44 2.58 16.10
CA THR A 117 29.01 2.38 15.85
C THR A 117 28.14 3.29 16.73
N PHE A 118 28.47 3.38 18.02
CA PHE A 118 27.64 4.07 19.00
C PHE A 118 28.12 5.49 19.33
N GLY A 119 29.35 5.86 18.94
CA GLY A 119 29.88 7.22 19.04
C GLY A 119 30.44 7.61 20.42
N TRP A 120 30.25 6.81 21.46
CA TRP A 120 30.84 7.04 22.77
C TRP A 120 32.26 6.46 22.87
N GLY A 121 33.18 7.26 23.40
CA GLY A 121 34.55 6.83 23.64
C GLY A 121 34.63 5.81 24.76
N ARG A 122 35.50 4.81 24.60
CA ARG A 122 35.75 3.76 25.61
C ARG A 122 36.00 4.33 27.01
N GLU A 123 36.80 5.39 27.13
CA GLU A 123 37.13 6.01 28.44
C GLU A 123 35.93 6.69 29.11
N GLU A 124 34.94 7.10 28.32
CA GLU A 124 33.73 7.79 28.80
C GLU A 124 32.71 6.81 29.40
N VAL A 125 32.69 5.57 28.88
CA VAL A 125 31.66 4.58 29.22
C VAL A 125 32.12 3.53 30.23
N LEU A 126 33.43 3.24 30.31
CA LEU A 126 33.95 2.20 31.20
C LEU A 126 33.65 2.48 32.68
N GLY A 127 33.10 1.48 33.38
CA GLY A 127 32.71 1.54 34.80
C GLY A 127 31.39 2.30 35.06
N GLY A 128 30.90 3.05 34.08
CA GLY A 128 29.60 3.71 34.10
C GLY A 128 28.45 2.77 33.73
N PRO A 129 27.19 3.20 33.89
CA PRO A 129 26.06 2.50 33.30
C PRO A 129 26.18 2.49 31.77
N LEU A 130 25.55 1.52 31.11
CA LEU A 130 25.42 1.53 29.66
C LEU A 130 24.82 2.88 29.22
N PRO A 131 25.45 3.63 28.28
CA PRO A 131 24.92 4.91 27.81
C PRO A 131 23.48 4.76 27.37
N TYR A 132 22.63 5.66 27.87
CA TYR A 132 21.19 5.58 27.66
C TYR A 132 20.77 6.26 26.37
N ASP A 133 19.94 5.59 25.59
CA ASP A 133 19.27 6.13 24.41
C ASP A 133 18.13 7.05 24.85
N ALA A 134 18.02 8.25 24.28
CA ALA A 134 16.83 9.08 24.47
C ALA A 134 15.69 8.55 23.58
N GLY A 135 15.22 7.31 23.85
CA GLY A 135 14.14 6.69 23.08
C GLY A 135 13.88 5.20 23.35
N ALA A 136 14.87 4.43 23.84
CA ALA A 136 14.67 3.04 24.25
C ALA A 136 14.42 2.97 25.76
N ASP A 137 13.37 2.28 26.21
CA ASP A 137 13.00 2.21 27.62
C ASP A 137 14.13 1.56 28.44
N SER A 138 14.53 2.18 29.56
CA SER A 138 15.49 1.60 30.51
C SER A 138 15.09 0.21 31.01
N GLU A 139 13.78 -0.05 31.00
CA GLU A 139 13.19 -1.34 31.32
C GLU A 139 13.61 -2.46 30.34
N ASP A 140 13.85 -2.16 29.06
CA ASP A 140 14.23 -3.16 28.06
C ASP A 140 15.65 -3.69 28.27
N SER A 141 16.61 -2.82 28.64
CA SER A 141 18.00 -3.24 28.85
C SER A 141 18.16 -4.06 30.13
N GLU A 142 17.47 -3.69 31.21
CA GLU A 142 17.45 -4.46 32.45
C GLU A 142 16.76 -5.82 32.26
N GLU A 143 15.67 -5.87 31.48
CA GLU A 143 14.99 -7.12 31.14
C GLU A 143 15.89 -8.04 30.29
N ILE A 144 16.59 -7.50 29.29
CA ILE A 144 17.56 -8.27 28.50
C ILE A 144 18.67 -8.85 29.39
N ILE A 145 19.21 -8.07 30.32
CA ILE A 145 20.22 -8.53 31.29
C ILE A 145 19.66 -9.68 32.14
N ARG A 146 18.47 -9.49 32.72
CA ARG A 146 17.80 -10.47 33.57
C ARG A 146 17.52 -11.77 32.82
N ARG A 147 16.95 -11.68 31.62
CA ARG A 147 16.67 -12.84 30.75
C ARG A 147 17.95 -13.54 30.33
N THR A 148 19.00 -12.79 29.99
CA THR A 148 20.31 -13.37 29.66
C THR A 148 20.87 -14.19 30.81
N ILE A 149 20.77 -13.70 32.04
CA ILE A 149 21.22 -14.45 33.23
C ILE A 149 20.39 -15.72 33.43
N ALA A 150 19.06 -15.62 33.31
CA ALA A 150 18.15 -16.73 33.51
C ALA A 150 18.27 -17.83 32.43
N GLU A 151 18.42 -17.44 31.18
CA GLU A 151 18.49 -18.34 30.01
C GLU A 151 19.95 -18.73 29.66
N ASN A 152 20.94 -18.18 30.37
CA ASN A 152 22.38 -18.37 30.16
C ASN A 152 22.85 -17.94 28.75
N GLY A 153 22.25 -16.87 28.23
CA GLY A 153 22.50 -16.32 26.91
C GLY A 153 21.20 -16.10 26.13
N LEU A 154 21.21 -15.10 25.25
CA LEU A 154 20.14 -14.85 24.28
C LEU A 154 20.73 -14.79 22.88
N SER A 155 19.96 -15.16 21.88
CA SER A 155 20.35 -15.07 20.47
C SER A 155 19.26 -14.39 19.66
N ASP A 156 19.66 -13.57 18.69
CA ASP A 156 18.76 -12.93 17.72
C ASP A 156 17.66 -12.05 18.36
N VAL A 157 18.02 -11.31 19.41
CA VAL A 157 17.11 -10.34 20.04
C VAL A 157 17.18 -9.02 19.28
N GLN A 158 16.06 -8.54 18.75
CA GLN A 158 16.01 -7.23 18.10
C GLN A 158 15.97 -6.13 19.15
N VAL A 159 16.85 -5.14 19.01
CA VAL A 159 16.93 -3.99 19.89
C VAL A 159 17.14 -2.72 19.08
N GLU A 160 16.46 -1.65 19.45
CA GLU A 160 16.69 -0.33 18.88
C GLU A 160 17.64 0.44 19.78
N ARG A 161 18.64 1.09 19.19
CA ARG A 161 19.62 1.93 19.91
C ARG A 161 19.82 3.24 19.16
N GLN A 162 20.06 4.30 19.90
CA GLN A 162 20.32 5.63 19.38
C GLN A 162 21.77 6.02 19.74
N PRO A 163 22.72 5.85 18.81
CA PRO A 163 24.09 6.32 18.99
C PRO A 163 24.16 7.81 19.38
N ALA A 164 25.34 8.26 19.79
CA ALA A 164 25.60 9.65 20.17
C ALA A 164 25.31 10.68 19.06
N ASP A 165 25.22 10.24 17.79
CA ASP A 165 24.82 11.08 16.66
C ASP A 165 23.31 11.37 16.59
N GLY A 166 22.50 10.65 17.37
CA GLY A 166 21.05 10.83 17.48
C GLY A 166 20.21 10.02 16.49
N ASP A 167 20.80 9.26 15.57
CA ASP A 167 20.03 8.47 14.59
C ASP A 167 19.62 7.11 15.16
N LEU A 168 18.32 6.82 15.23
CA LEU A 168 17.85 5.51 15.68
C LEU A 168 18.30 4.41 14.69
N ARG A 169 18.93 3.37 15.23
CA ARG A 169 19.44 2.20 14.51
C ARG A 169 18.89 0.91 15.11
N GLU A 170 18.61 -0.05 14.25
CA GLU A 170 18.13 -1.38 14.63
C GLU A 170 19.30 -2.36 14.68
N PHE A 171 19.43 -3.06 15.80
CA PHE A 171 20.47 -4.06 16.03
C PHE A 171 19.89 -5.43 16.34
N ARG A 172 20.58 -6.45 15.86
CA ARG A 172 20.41 -7.83 16.32
C ARG A 172 21.43 -8.11 17.42
N LEU A 173 20.95 -8.32 18.64
CA LEU A 173 21.73 -8.57 19.84
C LEU A 173 21.82 -10.08 20.12
N SER A 174 23.03 -10.57 20.37
CA SER A 174 23.28 -11.86 20.99
C SER A 174 24.08 -11.67 22.26
N THR A 175 23.65 -12.32 23.35
CA THR A 175 24.27 -12.18 24.67
C THR A 175 24.75 -13.51 25.21
N ALA A 176 25.81 -13.48 26.02
CA ALA A 176 26.35 -14.63 26.72
C ALA A 176 26.78 -14.26 28.14
N VAL A 177 26.63 -15.20 29.07
CA VAL A 177 27.02 -15.01 30.48
C VAL A 177 28.43 -15.54 30.70
N VAL A 178 29.29 -14.71 31.32
CA VAL A 178 30.62 -15.08 31.79
C VAL A 178 30.58 -15.22 33.30
N ARG A 179 30.99 -16.38 33.81
CA ARG A 179 31.02 -16.69 35.25
C ARG A 179 32.43 -16.68 35.80
N ASP A 180 32.59 -16.33 37.07
CA ASP A 180 33.86 -16.40 37.77
C ASP A 180 34.20 -17.83 38.25
N ALA A 181 35.27 -17.96 39.01
CA ALA A 181 35.73 -19.25 39.54
C ALA A 181 34.80 -19.85 40.61
N ASP A 182 33.95 -19.04 41.23
CA ASP A 182 32.98 -19.45 42.25
C ASP A 182 31.61 -19.80 41.63
N GLY A 183 31.43 -19.54 40.33
CA GLY A 183 30.22 -19.85 39.55
C GLY A 183 29.22 -18.70 39.48
N GLU A 184 29.54 -17.57 40.11
CA GLU A 184 28.73 -16.35 40.11
C GLU A 184 28.86 -15.62 38.77
N VAL A 185 27.84 -14.84 38.41
CA VAL A 185 27.86 -14.07 37.15
C VAL A 185 28.84 -12.92 37.29
N ALA A 186 29.93 -12.97 36.54
CA ALA A 186 30.96 -11.93 36.53
C ALA A 186 30.64 -10.84 35.50
N GLU A 187 30.26 -11.23 34.28
CA GLU A 187 29.98 -10.31 33.19
C GLU A 187 28.93 -10.89 32.24
N ILE A 188 28.25 -10.02 31.51
CA ILE A 188 27.37 -10.34 30.39
C ILE A 188 27.97 -9.69 29.16
N VAL A 189 28.28 -10.49 28.14
CA VAL A 189 28.83 -10.01 26.87
C VAL A 189 27.69 -9.94 25.86
N GLY A 190 27.51 -8.77 25.25
CA GLY A 190 26.60 -8.52 24.14
C GLY A 190 27.35 -8.24 22.84
N VAL A 191 26.89 -8.84 21.75
CA VAL A 191 27.36 -8.61 20.38
C VAL A 191 26.20 -8.02 19.58
N PHE A 192 26.43 -6.88 18.93
CA PHE A 192 25.39 -6.13 18.22
C PHE A 192 25.68 -6.13 16.72
N VAL A 193 24.79 -6.66 15.91
CA VAL A 193 24.88 -6.57 14.44
C VAL A 193 23.91 -5.52 13.96
N ASP A 194 24.41 -4.47 13.32
CA ASP A 194 23.57 -3.43 12.71
C ASP A 194 22.79 -4.03 11.53
N VAL A 195 21.46 -4.00 11.63
CA VAL A 195 20.54 -4.49 10.59
C VAL A 195 19.69 -3.37 10.00
N THR A 196 20.00 -2.11 10.33
CA THR A 196 19.19 -0.93 9.98
C THR A 196 18.98 -0.80 8.48
N GLU A 197 20.06 -0.85 7.69
CA GLU A 197 19.98 -0.71 6.22
C GLU A 197 19.24 -1.87 5.57
N GLN A 198 19.41 -3.09 6.08
CA GLN A 198 18.69 -4.26 5.59
C GLN A 198 17.19 -4.11 5.86
N GLN A 199 16.81 -3.80 7.10
CA GLN A 199 15.41 -3.60 7.50
C GLN A 199 14.76 -2.45 6.75
N ARG A 200 15.46 -1.33 6.56
CA ARG A 200 14.97 -0.20 5.75
C ARG A 200 14.75 -0.57 4.29
N ARG A 201 15.56 -1.46 3.71
CA ARG A 201 15.33 -1.97 2.35
C ARG A 201 14.14 -2.91 2.30
N GLU A 202 14.05 -3.85 3.22
CA GLU A 202 12.92 -4.80 3.31
C GLU A 202 11.59 -4.08 3.57
N ARG A 203 11.59 -3.04 4.41
CA ARG A 203 10.40 -2.23 4.68
C ARG A 203 9.98 -1.44 3.45
N ARG A 204 10.93 -0.76 2.79
CA ARG A 204 10.65 -0.03 1.53
C ARG A 204 10.13 -0.94 0.43
N LEU A 205 10.68 -2.16 0.30
CA LEU A 205 10.20 -3.14 -0.67
C LEU A 205 8.76 -3.55 -0.37
N ARG A 206 8.46 -3.89 0.90
CA ARG A 206 7.09 -4.21 1.35
C ARG A 206 6.11 -3.06 1.12
N GLU A 207 6.51 -1.83 1.42
CA GLU A 207 5.71 -0.64 1.18
C GLU A 207 5.41 -0.44 -0.32
N PHE A 208 6.41 -0.67 -1.18
CA PHE A 208 6.25 -0.60 -2.63
C PHE A 208 5.34 -1.71 -3.17
N GLU A 209 5.53 -2.95 -2.73
CA GLU A 209 4.68 -4.09 -3.08
C GLU A 209 3.22 -3.82 -2.71
N GLN A 210 2.97 -3.35 -1.48
CA GLN A 210 1.63 -2.99 -1.04
C GLN A 210 1.03 -1.84 -1.85
N ALA A 211 1.82 -0.83 -2.21
CA ALA A 211 1.35 0.27 -3.05
C ALA A 211 0.94 -0.21 -4.45
N VAL A 212 1.68 -1.16 -5.03
CA VAL A 212 1.34 -1.76 -6.34
C VAL A 212 0.11 -2.65 -6.24
N GLU A 213 -0.01 -3.46 -5.20
CA GLU A 213 -1.18 -4.33 -4.99
C GLU A 213 -2.48 -3.56 -4.74
N GLN A 214 -2.39 -2.42 -4.06
CA GLN A 214 -3.54 -1.56 -3.74
C GLN A 214 -3.81 -0.47 -4.78
N ALA A 215 -3.01 -0.40 -5.85
CA ALA A 215 -3.24 0.56 -6.92
C ALA A 215 -4.57 0.29 -7.62
N GLY A 216 -5.43 1.30 -7.76
CA GLY A 216 -6.70 1.21 -8.52
C GLY A 216 -6.52 1.17 -10.04
N HIS A 217 -5.34 0.79 -10.52
CA HIS A 217 -5.01 0.66 -11.93
C HIS A 217 -4.44 -0.73 -12.18
N ALA A 218 -4.77 -1.32 -13.32
CA ALA A 218 -4.21 -2.60 -13.72
C ALA A 218 -2.71 -2.41 -14.02
N ILE A 219 -1.87 -3.12 -13.28
CA ILE A 219 -0.41 -3.09 -13.42
C ILE A 219 0.06 -4.49 -13.76
N TYR A 220 0.88 -4.61 -14.80
CA TYR A 220 1.54 -5.86 -15.14
C TYR A 220 2.98 -5.63 -15.61
N LEU A 221 3.85 -6.59 -15.34
CA LEU A 221 5.23 -6.60 -15.81
C LEU A 221 5.39 -7.67 -16.87
N THR A 222 6.27 -7.42 -17.83
CA THR A 222 6.57 -8.36 -18.92
C THR A 222 8.07 -8.56 -19.10
N THR A 223 8.45 -9.69 -19.68
CA THR A 223 9.80 -9.92 -20.24
C THR A 223 10.05 -9.00 -21.45
N PRO A 224 11.30 -8.90 -21.97
CA PRO A 224 11.58 -8.14 -23.18
C PRO A 224 10.82 -8.64 -24.42
N ASP A 225 10.41 -9.92 -24.42
CA ASP A 225 9.62 -10.54 -25.48
C ASP A 225 8.09 -10.31 -25.30
N GLY A 226 7.68 -9.65 -24.21
CA GLY A 226 6.28 -9.29 -23.94
C GLY A 226 5.46 -10.35 -23.19
N GLU A 227 6.11 -11.36 -22.59
CA GLU A 227 5.45 -12.37 -21.76
C GLU A 227 5.21 -11.82 -20.35
N ILE A 228 4.00 -11.96 -19.81
CA ILE A 228 3.63 -11.43 -18.50
C ILE A 228 4.35 -12.22 -17.39
N THR A 229 4.99 -11.50 -16.48
CA THR A 229 5.72 -12.07 -15.32
C THR A 229 5.04 -11.76 -13.99
N TYR A 230 4.23 -10.71 -13.95
CA TYR A 230 3.49 -10.27 -12.76
C TYR A 230 2.25 -9.49 -13.17
N VAL A 231 1.20 -9.60 -12.38
CA VAL A 231 -0.01 -8.75 -12.44
C VAL A 231 -0.44 -8.37 -11.02
N ASN A 232 -1.02 -7.20 -10.83
CA ASN A 232 -1.62 -6.81 -9.55
C ASN A 232 -3.12 -7.18 -9.47
N PRO A 233 -3.77 -7.13 -8.29
CA PRO A 233 -5.19 -7.45 -8.15
C PRO A 233 -6.13 -6.62 -9.03
N ALA A 234 -5.82 -5.34 -9.27
CA ALA A 234 -6.64 -4.49 -10.14
C ALA A 234 -6.59 -4.93 -11.61
N PHE A 235 -5.52 -5.60 -12.06
CA PHE A 235 -5.48 -6.26 -13.36
C PHE A 235 -6.50 -7.40 -13.43
N GLU A 236 -6.59 -8.23 -12.40
CA GLU A 236 -7.56 -9.34 -12.36
C GLU A 236 -8.99 -8.81 -12.36
N GLU A 237 -9.27 -7.80 -11.53
CA GLU A 237 -10.59 -7.15 -11.46
C GLU A 237 -10.98 -6.51 -12.79
N THR A 238 -10.05 -5.80 -13.44
CA THR A 238 -10.32 -5.13 -14.71
C THR A 238 -10.45 -6.14 -15.85
N THR A 239 -9.49 -7.04 -16.03
CA THR A 239 -9.43 -7.89 -17.22
C THR A 239 -10.29 -9.16 -17.09
N GLY A 240 -10.60 -9.57 -15.85
CA GLY A 240 -11.27 -10.82 -15.52
C GLY A 240 -10.38 -12.07 -15.63
N TYR A 241 -9.08 -11.90 -15.87
CA TYR A 241 -8.11 -13.00 -15.87
C TYR A 241 -7.41 -13.11 -14.52
N ASP A 242 -7.27 -14.33 -14.01
CA ASP A 242 -6.51 -14.57 -12.79
C ASP A 242 -5.00 -14.60 -13.11
N ALA A 243 -4.17 -14.19 -12.16
CA ALA A 243 -2.71 -14.15 -12.31
C ALA A 243 -2.12 -15.49 -12.78
N ALA A 244 -2.65 -16.60 -12.26
CA ALA A 244 -2.22 -17.95 -12.62
C ALA A 244 -2.52 -18.33 -14.08
N GLU A 245 -3.43 -17.63 -14.75
CA GLU A 245 -3.79 -17.86 -16.15
C GLU A 245 -2.96 -17.04 -17.13
N VAL A 246 -2.42 -15.90 -16.69
CA VAL A 246 -1.73 -14.93 -17.56
C VAL A 246 -0.23 -14.91 -17.36
N ILE A 247 0.30 -15.36 -16.21
CA ILE A 247 1.74 -15.45 -16.01
C ILE A 247 2.34 -16.47 -17.01
N GLY A 248 3.31 -16.00 -17.79
CA GLY A 248 3.96 -16.73 -18.87
C GLY A 248 3.28 -16.57 -20.24
N GLU A 249 2.11 -15.95 -20.29
CA GLU A 249 1.40 -15.69 -21.55
C GLU A 249 1.78 -14.31 -22.12
N PRO A 250 1.73 -14.13 -23.46
CA PRO A 250 1.99 -12.83 -24.07
C PRO A 250 0.88 -11.83 -23.72
N ALA A 251 1.26 -10.57 -23.50
CA ALA A 251 0.31 -9.49 -23.20
C ALA A 251 -0.75 -9.26 -24.31
N SER A 252 -0.55 -9.83 -25.50
CA SER A 252 -1.51 -9.85 -26.59
C SER A 252 -2.81 -10.62 -26.28
N ILE A 253 -2.87 -11.38 -25.19
CA ILE A 253 -4.11 -12.02 -24.70
C ILE A 253 -5.23 -11.01 -24.45
N LEU A 254 -4.89 -9.76 -24.11
CA LEU A 254 -5.84 -8.66 -23.92
C LEU A 254 -6.30 -8.03 -25.24
N SER A 255 -5.64 -8.33 -26.37
CA SER A 255 -5.91 -7.64 -27.64
C SER A 255 -7.34 -7.86 -28.11
N SER A 256 -8.02 -6.76 -28.42
CA SER A 256 -9.35 -6.79 -29.03
C SER A 256 -9.31 -7.06 -30.53
N GLY A 257 -8.21 -6.78 -31.22
CA GLY A 257 -8.14 -6.71 -32.68
C GLY A 257 -8.72 -5.43 -33.30
N GLU A 258 -9.22 -4.48 -32.50
CA GLU A 258 -9.72 -3.18 -32.98
C GLU A 258 -8.59 -2.19 -33.28
N MET A 259 -7.39 -2.44 -32.74
CA MET A 259 -6.22 -1.59 -32.93
C MET A 259 -5.52 -1.93 -34.26
N PRO A 260 -5.13 -0.92 -35.07
CA PRO A 260 -4.42 -1.17 -36.32
C PRO A 260 -3.01 -1.70 -36.07
N GLU A 261 -2.46 -2.52 -36.98
CA GLU A 261 -1.08 -3.05 -36.85
C GLU A 261 -0.02 -1.94 -36.66
N THR A 262 -0.21 -0.80 -37.32
CA THR A 262 0.66 0.38 -37.17
C THR A 262 0.75 0.92 -35.73
N TYR A 263 -0.24 0.67 -34.89
CA TYR A 263 -0.19 0.99 -33.45
C TYR A 263 0.90 0.16 -32.76
N TYR A 264 0.85 -1.16 -32.92
CA TYR A 264 1.81 -2.08 -32.30
C TYR A 264 3.23 -1.87 -32.84
N GLU A 265 3.38 -1.54 -34.13
CA GLU A 265 4.69 -1.17 -34.70
C GLU A 265 5.29 0.09 -34.06
N ARG A 266 4.47 1.11 -33.76
CA ARG A 266 4.95 2.32 -33.06
C ARG A 266 5.28 2.02 -31.60
N LEU A 267 4.42 1.27 -30.93
CA LEU A 267 4.61 0.81 -29.56
C LEU A 267 5.99 0.12 -29.41
N TRP A 268 6.23 -0.93 -30.18
CA TRP A 268 7.48 -1.70 -30.08
C TRP A 268 8.71 -0.88 -30.46
N ARG A 269 8.58 0.01 -31.45
CA ARG A 269 9.68 0.91 -31.82
C ARG A 269 10.08 1.84 -30.66
N ALA A 270 9.10 2.44 -29.97
CA ALA A 270 9.35 3.32 -28.84
C ALA A 270 9.96 2.56 -27.66
N LEU A 271 9.38 1.41 -27.32
CA LEU A 271 9.84 0.58 -26.21
C LEU A 271 11.27 0.05 -26.42
N GLN A 272 11.62 -0.38 -27.63
CA GLN A 272 12.96 -0.86 -27.96
C GLN A 272 14.01 0.26 -28.02
N SER A 273 13.61 1.53 -28.16
CA SER A 273 14.51 2.68 -28.05
C SER A 273 14.66 3.21 -26.62
N GLY A 274 14.08 2.55 -25.62
CA GLY A 274 14.11 3.01 -24.23
C GLY A 274 13.08 4.10 -23.92
N GLU A 275 12.15 4.39 -24.83
CA GLU A 275 11.14 5.44 -24.65
C GLU A 275 9.88 4.89 -23.99
N THR A 276 9.26 5.70 -23.12
CA THR A 276 7.94 5.41 -22.56
C THR A 276 6.86 5.59 -23.62
N TRP A 277 6.02 4.57 -23.77
CA TRP A 277 4.81 4.65 -24.59
C TRP A 277 3.61 5.08 -23.75
N GLN A 278 2.82 6.01 -24.26
CA GLN A 278 1.53 6.37 -23.65
C GLN A 278 0.50 6.66 -24.74
N GLU A 279 -0.43 5.73 -24.95
CA GLU A 279 -1.56 5.92 -25.86
C GLU A 279 -2.79 5.19 -25.33
N ARG A 280 -3.93 5.48 -25.94
CA ARG A 280 -5.18 4.76 -25.70
C ARG A 280 -5.15 3.41 -26.41
N ILE A 281 -5.74 2.41 -25.79
CA ILE A 281 -5.95 1.07 -26.36
C ILE A 281 -7.40 0.63 -26.17
N ILE A 282 -7.91 -0.18 -27.09
CA ILE A 282 -9.15 -0.93 -26.92
C ILE A 282 -8.75 -2.38 -26.72
N ASP A 283 -9.03 -2.92 -25.55
CA ASP A 283 -8.70 -4.29 -25.16
C ASP A 283 -9.99 -5.09 -24.89
N ARG A 284 -9.84 -6.39 -24.65
CA ARG A 284 -10.92 -7.34 -24.45
C ARG A 284 -10.73 -8.07 -23.13
N ARG A 285 -11.76 -8.00 -22.28
CA ARG A 285 -11.83 -8.79 -21.04
C ARG A 285 -11.98 -10.28 -21.35
N LYS A 286 -11.71 -11.15 -20.38
CA LYS A 286 -11.97 -12.59 -20.47
C LYS A 286 -13.43 -12.93 -20.83
N SER A 287 -14.38 -12.10 -20.40
CA SER A 287 -15.81 -12.22 -20.74
C SER A 287 -16.13 -11.98 -22.22
N GLY A 288 -15.19 -11.41 -22.97
CA GLY A 288 -15.36 -10.96 -24.35
C GLY A 288 -15.77 -9.49 -24.49
N GLU A 289 -16.09 -8.81 -23.39
CA GLU A 289 -16.42 -7.38 -23.36
C GLU A 289 -15.22 -6.52 -23.78
N LEU A 290 -15.48 -5.51 -24.62
CA LEU A 290 -14.47 -4.52 -24.99
C LEU A 290 -14.40 -3.41 -23.94
N TYR A 291 -13.18 -3.03 -23.57
CA TYR A 291 -12.93 -1.90 -22.69
C TYR A 291 -11.89 -0.97 -23.31
N THR A 292 -12.02 0.33 -23.04
CA THR A 292 -11.06 1.34 -23.46
C THR A 292 -10.16 1.68 -22.29
N ALA A 293 -8.85 1.57 -22.48
CA ALA A 293 -7.87 1.93 -21.46
C ALA A 293 -6.92 3.03 -21.96
N ILE A 294 -6.46 3.87 -21.03
CA ILE A 294 -5.24 4.65 -21.22
C ILE A 294 -4.10 3.76 -20.74
N GLN A 295 -3.18 3.44 -21.64
CA GLN A 295 -2.07 2.56 -21.37
C GLN A 295 -0.75 3.33 -21.38
N THR A 296 0.02 3.18 -20.31
CA THR A 296 1.40 3.64 -20.23
C THR A 296 2.30 2.41 -20.11
N ILE A 297 3.30 2.29 -20.97
CA ILE A 297 4.30 1.22 -20.91
C ILE A 297 5.69 1.84 -20.85
N ALA A 298 6.49 1.45 -19.86
CA ALA A 298 7.85 1.93 -19.69
C ALA A 298 8.83 0.75 -19.64
N PRO A 299 10.02 0.87 -20.25
CA PRO A 299 11.08 -0.12 -20.13
C PRO A 299 11.66 -0.15 -18.70
N ILE A 300 11.97 -1.36 -18.24
CA ILE A 300 12.73 -1.60 -17.02
C ILE A 300 14.15 -1.93 -17.46
N GLU A 301 15.10 -1.07 -17.12
CA GLU A 301 16.50 -1.20 -17.52
C GLU A 301 17.39 -1.65 -16.37
N SER A 302 18.32 -2.54 -16.67
CA SER A 302 19.39 -2.98 -15.76
C SER A 302 20.70 -3.04 -16.51
N ASN A 303 21.73 -2.38 -15.98
CA ASN A 303 23.06 -2.30 -16.60
C ASN A 303 23.09 -1.79 -18.07
N GLY A 304 22.05 -1.07 -18.50
CA GLY A 304 21.93 -0.52 -19.86
C GLY A 304 21.21 -1.43 -20.85
N ASP A 305 20.74 -2.60 -20.44
CA ASP A 305 19.88 -3.49 -21.21
C ASP A 305 18.44 -3.43 -20.70
N ILE A 306 17.46 -3.63 -21.60
CA ILE A 306 16.04 -3.70 -21.23
C ILE A 306 15.74 -5.11 -20.72
N ASP A 307 15.45 -5.23 -19.42
CA ASP A 307 15.11 -6.48 -18.74
C ASP A 307 13.62 -6.82 -18.85
N GLY A 308 12.79 -5.86 -19.25
CA GLY A 308 11.35 -6.04 -19.40
C GLY A 308 10.60 -4.72 -19.49
N TYR A 309 9.28 -4.79 -19.36
CA TYR A 309 8.42 -3.60 -19.38
C TYR A 309 7.43 -3.62 -18.22
N VAL A 310 7.16 -2.46 -17.64
CA VAL A 310 6.01 -2.22 -16.76
C VAL A 310 4.90 -1.54 -17.56
N ALA A 311 3.70 -2.10 -17.51
CA ALA A 311 2.51 -1.54 -18.12
C ALA A 311 1.50 -1.17 -17.03
N ILE A 312 0.91 0.01 -17.17
CA ILE A 312 -0.17 0.52 -16.33
C ILE A 312 -1.35 0.83 -17.25
N GLN A 313 -2.51 0.25 -16.95
CA GLN A 313 -3.76 0.49 -17.65
C GLN A 313 -4.79 1.09 -16.71
N SER A 314 -5.34 2.23 -17.11
CA SER A 314 -6.52 2.83 -16.47
C SER A 314 -7.72 2.60 -17.38
N ASP A 315 -8.70 1.81 -16.91
CA ASP A 315 -9.98 1.64 -17.60
C ASP A 315 -10.76 2.96 -17.58
N VAL A 316 -11.03 3.51 -18.75
CA VAL A 316 -11.74 4.78 -18.93
C VAL A 316 -13.09 4.58 -19.63
N THR A 317 -13.55 3.33 -19.77
CA THR A 317 -14.75 2.98 -20.55
C THR A 317 -15.98 3.75 -20.07
N GLU A 318 -16.28 3.75 -18.76
CA GLU A 318 -17.44 4.44 -18.21
C GLU A 318 -17.35 5.97 -18.38
N SER A 319 -16.15 6.52 -18.15
CA SER A 319 -15.89 7.96 -18.31
C SER A 319 -16.05 8.40 -19.76
N GLU A 320 -15.58 7.61 -20.72
CA GLU A 320 -15.73 7.87 -22.15
C GLU A 320 -17.19 7.78 -22.60
N VAL A 321 -17.89 6.73 -22.21
CA VAL A 321 -19.32 6.58 -22.51
C VAL A 321 -20.10 7.77 -21.96
N THR A 322 -19.81 8.22 -20.74
CA THR A 322 -20.42 9.40 -20.14
C THR A 322 -20.09 10.67 -20.91
N ARG A 323 -18.82 10.87 -21.30
CA ARG A 323 -18.37 12.03 -22.07
C ARG A 323 -18.97 12.09 -23.46
N GLN A 324 -19.02 10.97 -24.18
CA GLN A 324 -19.63 10.88 -25.50
C GLN A 324 -21.11 11.22 -25.45
N ARG A 325 -21.83 10.64 -24.49
CA ARG A 325 -23.23 10.97 -24.22
C ARG A 325 -23.40 12.47 -24.00
N LEU A 326 -22.58 13.09 -23.14
CA LEU A 326 -22.60 14.55 -22.90
C LEU A 326 -22.32 15.37 -24.16
N GLY A 327 -21.39 14.92 -25.00
CA GLY A 327 -21.06 15.57 -26.27
C GLY A 327 -22.22 15.54 -27.28
N VAL A 328 -23.01 14.47 -27.29
CA VAL A 328 -24.23 14.35 -28.10
C VAL A 328 -25.29 15.35 -27.60
N LEU A 329 -25.50 15.45 -26.28
CA LEU A 329 -26.40 16.45 -25.70
C LEU A 329 -26.00 17.89 -26.03
N ASN A 330 -24.74 18.26 -25.80
CA ASN A 330 -24.29 19.63 -26.03
C ASN A 330 -24.47 20.04 -27.51
N ARG A 331 -24.30 19.10 -28.46
CA ARG A 331 -24.61 19.35 -29.87
C ARG A 331 -26.10 19.58 -30.11
N MET A 332 -26.98 18.74 -29.56
CA MET A 332 -28.43 18.90 -29.66
C MET A 332 -28.91 20.22 -29.03
N PHE A 333 -28.40 20.57 -27.85
CA PHE A 333 -28.71 21.84 -27.19
C PHE A 333 -28.33 23.03 -28.07
N ARG A 334 -27.10 23.05 -28.60
CA ARG A 334 -26.64 24.13 -29.47
C ARG A 334 -27.45 24.24 -30.75
N HIS A 335 -27.88 23.12 -31.33
CA HIS A 335 -28.71 23.11 -32.52
C HIS A 335 -30.11 23.68 -32.25
N ASN A 336 -30.81 23.19 -31.23
CA ASN A 336 -32.13 23.69 -30.84
C ASN A 336 -32.08 25.17 -30.44
N LEU A 337 -31.07 25.56 -29.65
CA LEU A 337 -30.83 26.95 -29.26
C LEU A 337 -30.70 27.84 -30.50
N ARG A 338 -29.84 27.45 -31.45
CA ARG A 338 -29.64 28.22 -32.69
C ARG A 338 -30.93 28.32 -33.51
N ASN A 339 -31.69 27.23 -33.64
CA ASN A 339 -32.91 27.24 -34.44
C ASN A 339 -33.97 28.17 -33.87
N ARG A 340 -34.21 28.14 -32.56
CA ARG A 340 -35.16 29.05 -31.90
C ARG A 340 -34.67 30.50 -31.92
N MET A 341 -33.38 30.72 -31.72
CA MET A 341 -32.78 32.06 -31.90
C MET A 341 -32.98 32.60 -33.32
N ASN A 342 -32.84 31.77 -34.35
CA ASN A 342 -33.10 32.18 -35.73
C ASN A 342 -34.57 32.57 -35.96
N VAL A 343 -35.52 31.91 -35.29
CA VAL A 343 -36.95 32.28 -35.34
C VAL A 343 -37.16 33.65 -34.70
N ILE A 344 -36.61 33.85 -33.48
CA ILE A 344 -36.68 35.14 -32.77
C ILE A 344 -36.07 36.26 -33.62
N GLU A 345 -34.85 36.04 -34.13
CA GLU A 345 -34.15 37.02 -34.98
C GLU A 345 -34.91 37.28 -36.28
N GLY A 346 -35.45 36.24 -36.91
CA GLY A 346 -36.22 36.34 -38.15
C GLY A 346 -37.48 37.18 -37.99
N TYR A 347 -38.34 36.86 -37.01
CA TYR A 347 -39.56 37.64 -36.76
C TYR A 347 -39.26 39.04 -36.21
N ALA A 348 -38.24 39.20 -35.37
CA ALA A 348 -37.82 40.52 -34.90
C ALA A 348 -37.33 41.41 -36.06
N GLU A 349 -36.63 40.83 -37.04
CA GLU A 349 -36.20 41.54 -38.24
C GLU A 349 -37.40 41.92 -39.12
N LEU A 350 -38.38 41.04 -39.30
CA LEU A 350 -39.62 41.34 -40.05
C LEU A 350 -40.39 42.51 -39.41
N ILE A 351 -40.50 42.53 -38.07
CA ILE A 351 -41.10 43.64 -37.32
C ILE A 351 -40.26 44.92 -37.50
N ARG A 352 -38.93 44.83 -37.42
CA ARG A 352 -38.02 45.98 -37.52
C ARG A 352 -38.02 46.62 -38.90
N GLN A 353 -38.03 45.81 -39.96
CA GLN A 353 -38.03 46.27 -41.34
C GLN A 353 -39.40 46.75 -41.80
N ASN A 354 -40.44 46.57 -40.97
CA ASN A 354 -41.84 46.81 -41.33
C ASN A 354 -42.24 45.98 -42.58
N GLU A 355 -41.56 44.85 -42.78
CA GLU A 355 -41.80 43.89 -43.86
C GLU A 355 -42.86 42.85 -43.48
N ALA A 356 -43.08 42.61 -42.17
CA ALA A 356 -44.35 42.13 -41.64
C ALA A 356 -45.37 43.29 -41.68
N THR A 357 -45.82 43.57 -42.90
CA THR A 357 -47.01 44.26 -43.42
C THR A 357 -47.92 45.14 -42.54
N ASP A 358 -48.63 46.04 -43.23
CA ASP A 358 -49.41 47.20 -42.77
C ASP A 358 -50.58 46.96 -41.76
N THR A 359 -50.66 45.83 -41.06
CA THR A 359 -51.77 45.48 -40.15
C THR A 359 -51.35 45.01 -38.75
N ASP A 360 -52.16 45.36 -37.73
CA ASP A 360 -51.90 45.01 -36.33
C ASP A 360 -51.93 43.48 -36.06
N GLU A 361 -52.60 42.70 -36.90
CA GLU A 361 -52.79 41.24 -36.74
C GLU A 361 -51.50 40.47 -37.08
N GLU A 362 -50.81 40.84 -38.16
CA GLU A 362 -49.53 40.21 -38.57
C GLU A 362 -48.38 40.56 -37.60
N LEU A 363 -48.42 41.77 -37.00
CA LEU A 363 -47.51 42.15 -35.92
C LEU A 363 -47.76 41.34 -34.65
N ALA A 364 -49.02 41.04 -34.33
CA ALA A 364 -49.37 40.21 -33.19
C ALA A 364 -48.90 38.76 -33.39
N GLU A 365 -49.08 38.17 -34.57
CA GLU A 365 -48.58 36.83 -34.91
C GLU A 365 -47.04 36.76 -34.81
N ALA A 366 -46.33 37.75 -35.34
CA ALA A 366 -44.87 37.81 -35.26
C ALA A 366 -44.38 37.93 -33.80
N ALA A 367 -45.06 38.75 -32.99
CA ALA A 367 -44.73 38.89 -31.56
C ALA A 367 -45.03 37.60 -30.79
N GLU A 368 -46.12 36.92 -31.09
CA GLU A 368 -46.48 35.63 -30.48
C GLU A 368 -45.45 34.56 -30.82
N ALA A 369 -45.02 34.47 -32.08
CA ALA A 369 -43.96 33.55 -32.50
C ALA A 369 -42.61 33.80 -31.80
N ILE A 370 -42.26 35.07 -31.52
CA ILE A 370 -41.08 35.43 -30.73
C ILE A 370 -41.22 34.96 -29.29
N VAL A 371 -42.37 35.21 -28.65
CA VAL A 371 -42.63 34.81 -27.27
C VAL A 371 -42.60 33.29 -27.16
N GLU A 372 -43.26 32.56 -28.06
CA GLU A 372 -43.25 31.10 -28.09
C GLU A 372 -41.83 30.55 -28.25
N ALA A 373 -41.03 31.11 -29.17
CA ALA A 373 -39.65 30.70 -29.36
C ALA A 373 -38.77 31.02 -28.14
N ALA A 374 -39.03 32.10 -27.41
CA ALA A 374 -38.32 32.46 -26.19
C ALA A 374 -38.69 31.53 -25.01
N ASP A 375 -39.97 31.20 -24.86
CA ASP A 375 -40.47 30.25 -23.85
C ASP A 375 -39.90 28.84 -24.11
N ASP A 376 -39.83 28.42 -25.38
CA ASP A 376 -39.18 27.18 -25.79
C ASP A 376 -37.69 27.14 -25.40
N LEU A 377 -36.98 28.27 -25.53
CA LEU A 377 -35.58 28.37 -25.12
C LEU A 377 -35.40 28.30 -23.60
N ALA A 378 -36.28 28.97 -22.84
CA ALA A 378 -36.27 28.91 -21.38
C ALA A 378 -36.50 27.46 -20.90
N SER A 379 -37.51 26.79 -21.45
CA SER A 379 -37.81 25.38 -21.15
C SER A 379 -36.63 24.47 -21.49
N LEU A 380 -35.99 24.67 -22.65
CA LEU A 380 -34.82 23.89 -23.04
C LEU A 380 -33.67 24.05 -22.05
N SER A 381 -33.43 25.27 -21.56
CA SER A 381 -32.39 25.57 -20.57
C SER A 381 -32.66 24.89 -19.22
N GLU A 382 -33.90 24.91 -18.74
CA GLU A 382 -34.30 24.24 -17.50
C GLU A 382 -34.14 22.72 -17.60
N LYS A 383 -34.55 22.12 -18.73
CA LYS A 383 -34.35 20.69 -19.01
C LYS A 383 -32.86 20.34 -19.07
N ALA A 384 -32.03 21.19 -19.68
CA ALA A 384 -30.58 21.00 -19.72
C ALA A 384 -29.95 20.97 -18.33
N GLN A 385 -30.32 21.93 -17.48
CA GLN A 385 -29.85 22.02 -16.11
C GLN A 385 -30.25 20.78 -15.31
N THR A 386 -31.51 20.33 -15.47
CA THR A 386 -32.02 19.12 -14.82
C THR A 386 -31.19 17.88 -15.18
N VAL A 387 -30.80 17.73 -16.46
CA VAL A 387 -29.91 16.63 -16.88
C VAL A 387 -28.51 16.78 -16.29
N SER A 388 -27.92 17.98 -16.36
CA SER A 388 -26.58 18.25 -15.85
C SER A 388 -26.49 17.89 -14.37
N ASP A 389 -27.43 18.39 -13.58
CA ASP A 389 -27.44 18.15 -12.16
C ASP A 389 -27.73 16.64 -11.88
N ALA A 390 -28.57 15.97 -12.69
CA ALA A 390 -28.92 14.56 -12.53
C ALA A 390 -27.72 13.62 -12.64
N LEU A 391 -26.66 14.06 -13.34
CA LEU A 391 -25.44 13.28 -13.50
C LEU A 391 -24.56 13.26 -12.23
N GLU A 392 -24.74 14.23 -11.33
CA GLU A 392 -23.85 14.47 -10.17
C GLU A 392 -24.33 13.83 -8.85
N SER A 393 -25.52 13.23 -8.81
CA SER A 393 -26.17 12.78 -7.56
C SER A 393 -26.38 11.26 -7.49
N GLU A 394 -26.26 10.69 -6.29
CA GLU A 394 -26.63 9.30 -5.99
C GLU A 394 -28.11 9.19 -5.57
N GLY A 395 -28.80 8.14 -6.05
CA GLY A 395 -30.22 7.93 -5.76
C GLY A 395 -30.52 7.52 -4.32
N THR A 396 -31.63 8.01 -3.77
CA THR A 396 -32.14 7.64 -2.44
C THR A 396 -33.48 6.89 -2.56
N PRO A 397 -33.85 6.03 -1.60
CA PRO A 397 -35.16 5.39 -1.63
C PRO A 397 -36.28 6.44 -1.57
N ARG A 398 -37.14 6.46 -2.58
CA ARG A 398 -38.29 7.38 -2.69
C ARG A 398 -39.56 6.60 -3.00
N ARG A 399 -40.67 7.02 -2.42
CA ARG A 399 -41.98 6.42 -2.64
C ARG A 399 -42.47 6.78 -4.04
N VAL A 400 -42.66 5.78 -4.89
CA VAL A 400 -43.01 6.01 -6.30
C VAL A 400 -44.41 6.60 -6.43
N SER A 401 -45.36 6.15 -5.59
CA SER A 401 -46.72 6.69 -5.59
C SER A 401 -46.74 8.20 -5.39
N ALA A 402 -45.95 8.72 -4.44
CA ALA A 402 -45.86 10.15 -4.17
C ALA A 402 -45.29 10.93 -5.37
N LEU A 403 -44.28 10.39 -6.05
CA LEU A 403 -43.70 11.02 -7.24
C LEU A 403 -44.72 11.12 -8.38
N VAL A 404 -45.52 10.06 -8.58
CA VAL A 404 -46.57 10.03 -9.61
C VAL A 404 -47.73 10.95 -9.23
N GLU A 405 -48.19 10.91 -7.98
CA GLU A 405 -49.26 11.79 -7.46
C GLU A 405 -48.89 13.27 -7.61
N ASP A 406 -47.65 13.64 -7.26
CA ASP A 406 -47.14 14.99 -7.43
C ASP A 406 -47.12 15.42 -8.91
N ALA A 407 -46.70 14.53 -9.81
CA ALA A 407 -46.65 14.81 -11.24
C ALA A 407 -48.05 14.93 -11.87
N VAL A 408 -48.98 14.06 -11.47
CA VAL A 408 -50.39 14.13 -11.89
C VAL A 408 -51.03 15.42 -11.41
N SER A 409 -50.80 15.83 -10.15
CA SER A 409 -51.36 17.08 -9.62
C SER A 409 -50.87 18.31 -10.39
N ARG A 410 -49.61 18.32 -10.83
CA ARG A 410 -49.09 19.37 -11.71
C ARG A 410 -49.74 19.33 -13.09
N ALA A 411 -49.85 18.15 -13.69
CA ALA A 411 -50.45 17.99 -15.01
C ALA A 411 -51.92 18.41 -15.06
N GLU A 412 -52.73 18.03 -14.06
CA GLU A 412 -54.14 18.43 -13.95
C GLU A 412 -54.30 19.95 -13.78
N SER A 413 -53.34 20.62 -13.14
CA SER A 413 -53.34 22.07 -13.03
C SER A 413 -53.03 22.77 -14.36
N THR A 414 -52.21 22.15 -15.22
CA THR A 414 -51.83 22.71 -16.53
C THR A 414 -52.83 22.35 -17.62
N TYR A 415 -53.45 21.17 -17.54
CA TYR A 415 -54.40 20.63 -18.51
C TYR A 415 -55.71 20.22 -17.82
N PRO A 416 -56.58 21.18 -17.46
CA PRO A 416 -57.79 20.90 -16.67
C PRO A 416 -58.83 20.02 -17.37
N GLU A 417 -58.77 19.94 -18.70
CA GLU A 417 -59.71 19.17 -19.52
C GLU A 417 -59.24 17.72 -19.75
N ALA A 418 -58.01 17.39 -19.35
CA ALA A 418 -57.43 16.07 -19.54
C ALA A 418 -57.96 15.03 -18.53
N ALA A 419 -58.16 13.80 -19.00
CA ALA A 419 -58.55 12.67 -18.18
C ALA A 419 -57.32 11.82 -17.80
N VAL A 420 -56.72 12.11 -16.63
CA VAL A 420 -55.62 11.31 -16.09
C VAL A 420 -56.16 10.23 -15.16
N ARG A 421 -55.83 8.96 -15.42
CA ARG A 421 -56.24 7.80 -14.61
C ARG A 421 -55.02 7.08 -14.06
N THR A 422 -55.04 6.76 -12.77
CA THR A 422 -53.92 6.10 -12.09
C THR A 422 -54.34 4.75 -11.51
N ASP A 423 -53.49 3.74 -11.68
CA ASP A 423 -53.54 2.44 -10.99
C ASP A 423 -52.17 2.18 -10.36
N ILE A 424 -52.03 2.49 -9.06
CA ILE A 424 -50.74 2.55 -8.38
C ILE A 424 -50.71 1.54 -7.24
N GLU A 425 -49.84 0.54 -7.34
CA GLU A 425 -49.53 -0.36 -6.24
C GLU A 425 -48.84 0.40 -5.10
N THR A 426 -49.44 0.36 -3.91
CA THR A 426 -48.95 1.09 -2.74
C THR A 426 -47.74 0.40 -2.08
N GLY A 427 -46.90 1.17 -1.39
CA GLY A 427 -45.74 0.63 -0.65
C GLY A 427 -44.50 0.37 -1.52
N LEU A 428 -44.50 0.77 -2.79
CA LEU A 428 -43.35 0.65 -3.69
C LEU A 428 -42.39 1.84 -3.53
N TYR A 429 -41.11 1.52 -3.35
CA TYR A 429 -40.01 2.47 -3.30
C TYR A 429 -39.04 2.19 -4.44
N ALA A 430 -38.56 3.25 -5.10
CA ALA A 430 -37.47 3.18 -6.07
C ALA A 430 -36.23 3.85 -5.48
N ARG A 431 -35.03 3.32 -5.73
CA ARG A 431 -33.78 4.01 -5.37
C ARG A 431 -33.43 5.00 -6.48
N VAL A 432 -33.92 6.22 -6.35
CA VAL A 432 -33.87 7.23 -7.42
C VAL A 432 -33.54 8.62 -6.90
N ASP A 433 -33.00 9.46 -7.76
CA ASP A 433 -32.85 10.88 -7.49
C ASP A 433 -34.23 11.60 -7.49
N SER A 434 -34.35 12.75 -6.81
CA SER A 434 -35.57 13.59 -6.83
C SER A 434 -36.05 13.95 -8.24
N ARG A 435 -35.14 14.08 -9.20
CA ARG A 435 -35.44 14.48 -10.58
C ARG A 435 -36.14 13.40 -11.41
N VAL A 436 -36.31 12.18 -10.89
CA VAL A 436 -37.27 11.24 -11.51
C VAL A 436 -38.68 11.83 -11.58
N GLY A 437 -39.04 12.73 -10.65
CA GLY A 437 -40.27 13.51 -10.77
C GLY A 437 -40.36 14.31 -12.07
N ALA A 438 -39.27 14.97 -12.48
CA ALA A 438 -39.22 15.73 -13.73
C ALA A 438 -39.34 14.83 -14.97
N ALA A 439 -38.81 13.60 -14.91
CA ALA A 439 -39.03 12.62 -15.97
C ALA A 439 -40.50 12.19 -16.07
N LEU A 440 -41.19 12.02 -14.93
CA LEU A 440 -42.63 11.72 -14.91
C LEU A 440 -43.45 12.90 -15.42
N ASP A 441 -43.13 14.12 -15.00
CA ASP A 441 -43.76 15.35 -15.49
C ASP A 441 -43.67 15.43 -17.02
N GLU A 442 -42.48 15.17 -17.57
CA GLU A 442 -42.25 15.22 -19.01
C GLU A 442 -43.02 14.12 -19.77
N LEU A 443 -43.11 12.90 -19.23
CA LEU A 443 -43.90 11.83 -19.85
C LEU A 443 -45.39 12.18 -19.88
N ILE A 444 -45.94 12.66 -18.77
CA ILE A 444 -47.35 13.02 -18.67
C ILE A 444 -47.65 14.22 -19.56
N ALA A 445 -46.79 15.26 -19.54
CA ALA A 445 -46.95 16.43 -20.40
C ALA A 445 -46.89 16.06 -21.89
N ASN A 446 -45.98 15.17 -22.30
CA ASN A 446 -45.90 14.70 -23.69
C ASN A 446 -47.15 13.90 -24.08
N ALA A 447 -47.63 13.02 -23.19
CA ALA A 447 -48.85 12.27 -23.42
C ALA A 447 -50.08 13.20 -23.58
N LEU A 448 -50.17 14.28 -22.82
CA LEU A 448 -51.27 15.24 -22.90
C LEU A 448 -51.15 16.21 -24.09
N LYS A 449 -49.94 16.65 -24.43
CA LYS A 449 -49.71 17.61 -25.52
C LYS A 449 -49.80 16.94 -26.90
N HIS A 450 -49.34 15.70 -27.01
CA HIS A 450 -49.17 15.00 -28.29
C HIS A 450 -49.94 13.69 -28.40
N GLY A 451 -50.28 13.06 -27.27
CA GLY A 451 -51.03 11.81 -27.21
C GLY A 451 -52.55 12.01 -27.25
N GLY A 452 -53.12 12.99 -26.57
CA GLY A 452 -54.56 13.21 -26.62
C GLY A 452 -55.16 13.52 -25.25
N GLU A 453 -56.46 13.27 -25.10
CA GLU A 453 -57.21 13.72 -23.93
C GLU A 453 -57.11 12.74 -22.76
N THR A 454 -56.69 11.49 -22.99
CA THR A 454 -56.69 10.45 -21.94
C THR A 454 -55.30 9.89 -21.70
N VAL A 455 -54.85 9.93 -20.44
CA VAL A 455 -53.59 9.31 -20.00
C VAL A 455 -53.87 8.31 -18.90
N ARG A 456 -53.29 7.12 -19.01
CA ARG A 456 -53.33 6.10 -17.96
C ARG A 456 -51.93 5.84 -17.42
N ILE A 457 -51.78 5.88 -16.11
CA ILE A 457 -50.52 5.61 -15.42
C ILE A 457 -50.69 4.36 -14.56
N ASP A 458 -49.84 3.36 -14.78
CA ASP A 458 -49.82 2.11 -14.04
C ASP A 458 -48.46 1.94 -13.34
N VAL A 459 -48.48 1.64 -12.03
CA VAL A 459 -47.27 1.41 -11.24
C VAL A 459 -47.38 0.07 -10.53
N ARG A 460 -46.51 -0.88 -10.88
CA ARG A 460 -46.52 -2.24 -10.34
C ARG A 460 -45.13 -2.82 -10.17
N ARG A 461 -44.98 -3.81 -9.29
CA ARG A 461 -43.80 -4.68 -9.31
C ARG A 461 -43.85 -5.60 -10.54
N THR A 462 -42.70 -5.81 -11.19
CA THR A 462 -42.63 -6.76 -12.30
C THR A 462 -42.37 -8.17 -11.78
N GLU A 463 -43.13 -9.16 -12.27
CA GLU A 463 -42.88 -10.59 -11.97
C GLU A 463 -41.63 -11.12 -12.70
N ALA A 464 -41.15 -10.41 -13.72
CA ALA A 464 -40.01 -10.84 -14.53
C ALA A 464 -38.65 -10.52 -13.90
N ASP A 465 -38.62 -9.56 -12.97
CA ASP A 465 -37.40 -9.07 -12.31
C ASP A 465 -37.76 -8.48 -10.93
N ASP A 466 -37.61 -9.29 -9.89
CA ASP A 466 -37.89 -8.91 -8.49
C ASP A 466 -37.04 -7.73 -7.98
N SER A 467 -36.02 -7.31 -8.74
CA SER A 467 -35.18 -6.14 -8.40
C SER A 467 -35.70 -4.83 -8.96
N LYS A 468 -36.75 -4.85 -9.80
CA LYS A 468 -37.27 -3.66 -10.49
C LYS A 468 -38.77 -3.47 -10.29
N LEU A 469 -39.19 -2.21 -10.34
CA LEU A 469 -40.59 -1.82 -10.46
C LEU A 469 -40.82 -1.13 -11.80
N VAL A 470 -42.06 -1.17 -12.26
CA VAL A 470 -42.49 -0.64 -13.53
C VAL A 470 -43.40 0.55 -13.29
N VAL A 471 -43.12 1.67 -13.97
CA VAL A 471 -44.03 2.80 -14.14
C VAL A 471 -44.35 2.88 -15.63
N ARG A 472 -45.61 2.68 -16.00
CA ARG A 472 -46.09 2.70 -17.38
C ARG A 472 -47.04 3.87 -17.57
N VAL A 473 -46.82 4.65 -18.62
CA VAL A 473 -47.66 5.79 -19.02
C VAL A 473 -48.21 5.51 -20.42
N ASP A 474 -49.50 5.29 -20.53
CA ASP A 474 -50.24 5.02 -21.78
C ASP A 474 -51.00 6.28 -22.22
N ASP A 475 -50.91 6.62 -23.51
CA ASP A 475 -51.69 7.67 -24.19
C ASP A 475 -52.62 7.09 -25.28
N ASP A 476 -53.59 7.88 -25.73
CA ASP A 476 -54.59 7.56 -26.77
C ASP A 476 -54.29 8.17 -28.16
N GLY A 477 -53.02 8.48 -28.43
CA GLY A 477 -52.60 9.31 -29.55
C GLY A 477 -52.16 8.64 -30.83
N PRO A 478 -51.58 9.44 -31.75
CA PRO A 478 -51.11 8.95 -33.03
C PRO A 478 -49.90 8.00 -32.93
N GLY A 479 -49.28 7.90 -31.75
CA GLY A 479 -48.05 7.13 -31.55
C GLY A 479 -46.79 8.00 -31.69
N ILE A 480 -45.74 7.69 -30.93
CA ILE A 480 -44.40 8.26 -31.16
C ILE A 480 -43.80 7.63 -32.43
N PRO A 481 -43.32 8.42 -33.42
CA PRO A 481 -42.70 7.86 -34.62
C PRO A 481 -41.49 6.96 -34.30
N ASP A 482 -41.38 5.83 -35.01
CA ASP A 482 -40.29 4.84 -34.83
C ASP A 482 -38.88 5.44 -34.98
N GLU A 483 -38.77 6.55 -35.70
CA GLU A 483 -37.52 7.24 -36.00
C GLU A 483 -37.01 8.00 -34.76
N GLU A 484 -37.90 8.71 -34.06
CA GLU A 484 -37.60 9.41 -32.81
C GLU A 484 -37.13 8.43 -31.73
N TRP A 485 -37.77 7.26 -31.66
CA TRP A 485 -37.39 6.21 -30.72
C TRP A 485 -36.03 5.57 -31.03
N ARG A 486 -35.72 5.37 -32.33
CA ARG A 486 -34.43 4.83 -32.77
C ARG A 486 -33.25 5.70 -32.34
N VAL A 487 -33.40 7.02 -32.38
CA VAL A 487 -32.36 7.99 -31.98
C VAL A 487 -32.06 7.85 -30.48
N ILE A 488 -33.09 7.77 -29.65
CA ILE A 488 -32.96 7.62 -28.19
C ILE A 488 -32.33 6.27 -27.84
N LYS A 489 -32.69 5.19 -28.55
CA LYS A 489 -32.15 3.85 -28.31
C LYS A 489 -30.69 3.70 -28.74
N ARG A 490 -30.26 4.37 -29.81
CA ARG A 490 -28.90 4.25 -30.37
C ARG A 490 -27.87 5.17 -29.74
N GLY A 491 -28.27 6.29 -29.13
CA GLY A 491 -27.27 7.26 -28.66
C GLY A 491 -26.69 8.17 -29.76
N GLU A 492 -27.21 8.10 -30.98
CA GLU A 492 -26.62 8.71 -32.19
C GLU A 492 -27.59 9.63 -32.92
N GLU A 493 -27.04 10.69 -33.53
CA GLU A 493 -27.76 11.71 -34.30
C GLU A 493 -28.07 11.23 -35.73
N THR A 494 -29.28 11.48 -36.23
CA THR A 494 -29.58 11.48 -37.68
C THR A 494 -29.95 12.87 -38.16
N PRO A 495 -29.56 13.30 -39.38
CA PRO A 495 -29.63 14.69 -39.82
C PRO A 495 -31.04 15.25 -40.11
N LEU A 496 -32.10 14.49 -39.87
CA LEU A 496 -33.46 14.84 -40.22
C LEU A 496 -34.38 14.44 -39.07
N GLU A 497 -34.94 15.45 -38.40
CA GLU A 497 -36.36 15.56 -38.00
C GLU A 497 -36.55 16.41 -36.72
N HIS A 498 -37.70 17.08 -36.67
CA HIS A 498 -37.95 18.29 -35.88
C HIS A 498 -38.16 18.00 -34.40
N GLY A 499 -37.46 18.74 -33.53
CA GLY A 499 -38.03 19.43 -32.37
C GLY A 499 -38.52 18.68 -31.13
N THR A 500 -38.98 17.42 -31.19
CA THR A 500 -39.75 16.79 -30.10
C THR A 500 -38.96 15.85 -29.17
N GLY A 501 -37.71 15.50 -29.52
CA GLY A 501 -36.96 14.43 -28.83
C GLY A 501 -36.36 14.78 -27.45
N MET A 502 -36.22 16.07 -27.09
CA MET A 502 -35.49 16.47 -25.85
C MET A 502 -36.17 16.00 -24.57
N GLY A 503 -37.51 15.93 -24.56
CA GLY A 503 -38.27 15.43 -23.43
C GLY A 503 -38.01 13.96 -23.14
N LEU A 504 -38.16 13.11 -24.15
CA LEU A 504 -37.87 11.69 -24.03
C LEU A 504 -36.38 11.41 -23.76
N TRP A 505 -35.48 12.26 -24.23
CA TRP A 505 -34.06 12.21 -23.86
C TRP A 505 -33.84 12.49 -22.37
N LEU A 506 -34.46 13.53 -21.80
CA LEU A 506 -34.42 13.80 -20.35
C LEU A 506 -34.87 12.56 -19.56
N VAL A 507 -35.99 11.96 -19.96
CA VAL A 507 -36.54 10.75 -19.32
C VAL A 507 -35.54 9.59 -19.41
N HIS A 508 -35.02 9.30 -20.61
CA HIS A 508 -34.04 8.24 -20.82
C HIS A 508 -32.85 8.35 -19.86
N TRP A 509 -32.32 9.56 -19.71
CA TRP A 509 -31.09 9.81 -18.96
C TRP A 509 -31.29 9.75 -17.45
N VAL A 510 -32.34 10.40 -16.97
CA VAL A 510 -32.72 10.37 -15.55
C VAL A 510 -32.96 8.93 -15.11
N VAL A 511 -33.63 8.13 -15.93
CA VAL A 511 -33.91 6.70 -15.67
C VAL A 511 -32.66 5.85 -15.78
N LYS A 512 -31.83 6.03 -16.81
CA LYS A 512 -30.61 5.25 -17.02
C LYS A 512 -29.57 5.49 -15.92
N LYS A 513 -29.41 6.74 -15.49
CA LYS A 513 -28.51 7.10 -14.36
C LYS A 513 -29.00 6.51 -13.05
N ALA A 514 -30.31 6.41 -12.86
CA ALA A 514 -30.89 5.69 -11.73
C ALA A 514 -30.72 4.15 -11.84
N GLY A 515 -29.99 3.61 -12.81
CA GLY A 515 -29.84 2.15 -13.00
C GLY A 515 -31.07 1.49 -13.65
N GLY A 516 -32.01 2.30 -14.14
CA GLY A 516 -33.22 1.84 -14.80
C GLY A 516 -33.10 1.69 -16.32
N SER A 517 -34.22 1.36 -16.96
CA SER A 517 -34.37 1.33 -18.42
C SER A 517 -35.73 1.86 -18.85
N MET A 518 -35.81 2.36 -20.08
CA MET A 518 -37.05 2.84 -20.70
C MET A 518 -37.36 2.01 -21.95
N GLU A 519 -38.62 1.65 -22.12
CA GLU A 519 -39.16 0.89 -23.25
C GLU A 519 -40.40 1.59 -23.82
N LEU A 520 -40.65 1.39 -25.11
CA LEU A 520 -41.79 1.94 -25.83
C LEU A 520 -42.59 0.80 -26.44
N GLU A 521 -43.90 0.80 -26.19
CA GLU A 521 -44.83 -0.23 -26.64
C GLU A 521 -46.13 0.42 -27.15
N PRO A 522 -46.93 -0.30 -27.96
CA PRO A 522 -48.29 0.14 -28.27
C PRO A 522 -49.15 0.24 -27.00
N SER A 523 -49.93 1.31 -26.90
CA SER A 523 -50.88 1.51 -25.80
C SER A 523 -52.18 0.74 -26.05
N SER A 524 -52.75 0.25 -24.95
CA SER A 524 -54.10 -0.33 -24.98
C SER A 524 -55.20 0.70 -25.27
N LEU A 525 -54.89 2.00 -25.18
CA LEU A 525 -55.77 3.12 -25.52
C LEU A 525 -55.72 3.48 -27.00
N GLY A 526 -54.78 2.92 -27.78
CA GLY A 526 -54.63 3.17 -29.21
C GLY A 526 -53.40 4.00 -29.61
N GLY A 527 -52.71 4.62 -28.65
CA GLY A 527 -51.49 5.40 -28.87
C GLY A 527 -50.21 4.74 -28.38
N THR A 528 -49.41 5.47 -27.62
CA THR A 528 -48.09 5.01 -27.13
C THR A 528 -48.10 4.67 -25.66
N ALA A 529 -47.31 3.68 -25.28
CA ALA A 529 -47.03 3.38 -23.89
C ALA A 529 -45.53 3.44 -23.62
N VAL A 530 -45.14 4.36 -22.74
CA VAL A 530 -43.76 4.48 -22.26
C VAL A 530 -43.64 3.77 -20.93
N THR A 531 -42.75 2.78 -20.87
CA THR A 531 -42.54 1.92 -19.70
C THR A 531 -41.16 2.19 -19.10
N LEU A 532 -41.13 2.67 -17.86
CA LEU A 532 -39.92 2.88 -17.07
C LEU A 532 -39.72 1.73 -16.10
N LYS A 533 -38.55 1.09 -16.16
CA LYS A 533 -38.11 0.06 -15.19
C LYS A 533 -37.12 0.71 -14.24
N LEU A 534 -37.47 0.85 -12.97
CA LEU A 534 -36.65 1.51 -11.94
C LEU A 534 -36.18 0.48 -10.90
N PRO A 535 -34.97 0.62 -10.32
CA PRO A 535 -34.53 -0.30 -9.27
C PRO A 535 -35.32 -0.08 -7.98
N ILE A 536 -35.72 -1.18 -7.33
CA ILE A 536 -36.44 -1.13 -6.06
C ILE A 536 -35.51 -0.58 -4.97
N GLY A 537 -36.03 0.36 -4.18
CA GLY A 537 -35.44 0.84 -2.93
C GLY A 537 -36.09 0.16 -1.73
N SER A 538 -35.35 -0.16 -0.68
CA SER A 538 -35.94 -0.58 0.59
C SER A 538 -36.35 0.62 1.43
N GLU A 539 -37.51 0.54 2.10
CA GLU A 539 -38.13 1.59 2.92
C GLU A 539 -37.26 2.04 4.13
N ARG A 540 -36.19 1.30 4.46
CA ARG A 540 -35.27 1.61 5.56
C ARG A 540 -33.82 1.68 5.08
N PRO A 541 -33.03 2.69 5.52
CA PRO A 541 -31.59 2.48 5.68
C PRO A 541 -31.41 1.27 6.59
N ARG A 542 -30.53 0.33 6.26
CA ARG A 542 -30.10 -0.70 7.22
C ARG A 542 -29.37 0.01 8.36
N THR A 543 -30.11 0.46 9.38
CA THR A 543 -29.53 0.85 10.66
C THR A 543 -29.15 -0.44 11.37
N TRP A 544 -27.87 -0.80 11.24
CA TRP A 544 -27.23 -1.86 12.00
C TRP A 544 -27.14 -1.47 13.48
N PHE A 545 -28.25 -1.48 14.24
CA PHE A 545 -28.24 -1.62 15.70
C PHE A 545 -29.64 -2.06 16.17
N SER A 546 -29.78 -3.36 16.41
CA SER A 546 -30.73 -3.92 17.37
C SER A 546 -29.99 -5.07 18.03
N THR A 547 -29.32 -4.76 19.14
CA THR A 547 -28.97 -5.74 20.16
C THR A 547 -30.18 -5.89 21.05
N ASP A 548 -30.88 -7.01 20.92
CA ASP A 548 -31.71 -7.62 21.97
C ASP A 548 -31.64 -9.13 21.77
N GLU A 549 -30.64 -9.75 22.40
CA GLU A 549 -30.76 -10.91 23.31
C GLU A 549 -29.41 -11.24 23.96
#